data_AF-A0A6B2C323-F1
#
_entry.id   AF-A0A6B2C323-F1
#
_cell.length_a   1.000
_cell.length_b   1.000
_cell.length_c   1.000
_cell.angle_alpha   90.00
_cell.angle_beta   90.00
_cell.angle_gamma   90.00
#
_symmetry.space_group_name_H-M   'P 1'
#
loop_
_entity.id
_entity.type
_entity.pdbx_description
1 polymer ?
#
loop_
_entity_poly.entity_id
_entity_poly.type
_entity_poly.pdbx_seq_one_letter_code
_entity_poly.pdbx_strand_id
1 'polypeptide(L)'
;MRLECKSLEPGPLSEKGVGGIIDCRITDSSTPVKHLSDAYGVVELALRALGVSTKPVFTENENIGDSYMLYKFHVIEEDVSLASIRLVTRNERPIRLVITIDKLAMSMMGGRDK
;
A
#
# COMPACT_ATOMS: atom_id res chain seq x y z
N MET A 1 15.13 -2.81 6.73
CA MET A 1 14.19 -2.61 5.61
C MET A 1 14.37 -1.20 5.08
N ARG A 2 14.57 -1.08 3.77
CA ARG A 2 14.62 0.20 3.05
C ARG A 2 13.51 0.22 2.00
N LEU A 3 12.89 1.39 1.83
CA LEU A 3 11.84 1.62 0.85
C LEU A 3 12.35 2.55 -0.24
N GLU A 4 12.27 2.10 -1.48
CA GLU A 4 12.59 2.89 -2.67
C GLU A 4 11.27 3.12 -3.41
N CYS A 5 10.65 4.27 -3.16
CA CYS A 5 9.33 4.61 -3.68
C CYS A 5 9.42 5.56 -4.86
N LYS A 6 8.53 5.35 -5.85
CA LYS A 6 8.29 6.26 -6.96
C LYS A 6 6.80 6.52 -7.08
N SER A 7 6.45 7.77 -7.35
CA SER A 7 5.10 8.14 -7.75
C SER A 7 4.92 7.84 -9.24
N LEU A 8 3.79 7.25 -9.60
CA LEU A 8 3.44 6.92 -10.97
C LEU A 8 2.11 7.57 -11.31
N GLU A 9 1.98 7.99 -12.57
CA GLU A 9 0.72 8.44 -13.14
C GLU A 9 -0.29 7.27 -13.17
N PRO A 10 -1.56 7.49 -12.80
CA PRO A 10 -2.56 6.44 -12.75
C PRO A 10 -2.97 5.92 -14.14
N GLY A 11 -2.78 6.72 -15.20
CA GLY A 11 -3.12 6.35 -16.57
C GLY A 11 -4.59 5.90 -16.69
N PRO A 12 -4.86 4.73 -17.32
CA PRO A 12 -6.22 4.20 -17.46
C PRO A 12 -6.92 3.88 -16.13
N LEU A 13 -6.17 3.73 -15.03
CA LEU A 13 -6.78 3.51 -13.71
C LEU A 13 -7.46 4.76 -13.15
N SER A 14 -7.21 5.94 -13.74
CA SER A 14 -7.90 7.17 -13.38
C SER A 14 -9.41 7.09 -13.64
N GLU A 15 -9.83 6.35 -14.65
CA GLU A 15 -11.24 6.07 -14.97
C GLU A 15 -11.91 5.17 -13.91
N LYS A 16 -11.09 4.45 -13.13
CA LYS A 16 -11.53 3.59 -12.02
C LYS A 16 -11.43 4.27 -10.66
N GLY A 17 -11.25 5.60 -10.63
CA GLY A 17 -11.18 6.37 -9.39
C GLY A 17 -9.79 6.40 -8.72
N VAL A 18 -8.73 5.92 -9.38
CA VAL A 18 -7.36 6.03 -8.83
C VAL A 18 -6.77 7.39 -9.18
N GLY A 19 -6.47 8.20 -8.17
CA GLY A 19 -5.86 9.52 -8.33
C GLY A 19 -4.33 9.47 -8.44
N GLY A 20 -3.69 8.49 -7.81
CA GLY A 20 -2.24 8.36 -7.83
C GLY A 20 -1.77 6.97 -7.42
N ILE A 21 -0.55 6.64 -7.81
CA ILE A 21 0.07 5.34 -7.49
C ILE A 21 1.44 5.60 -6.87
N ILE A 22 1.69 4.99 -5.72
CA ILE A 22 3.02 4.91 -5.12
C ILE A 22 3.48 3.47 -5.22
N ASP A 23 4.60 3.27 -5.91
CA ASP A 23 5.20 1.97 -6.12
C ASP A 23 6.54 1.93 -5.38
N CYS A 24 6.61 1.14 -4.32
CA CYS A 24 7.79 0.99 -3.48
C CYS A 24 8.42 -0.38 -3.66
N ARG A 25 9.70 -0.39 -4.04
CA ARG A 25 10.54 -1.57 -3.91
C ARG A 25 11.00 -1.68 -2.46
N ILE A 26 10.89 -2.88 -1.90
CA ILE A 26 11.37 -3.18 -0.55
C ILE A 26 12.74 -3.84 -0.68
N THR A 27 13.77 -3.17 -0.22
CA THR A 27 15.14 -3.69 -0.18
C THR A 27 15.56 -3.95 1.27
N ASP A 28 16.54 -4.85 1.46
CA ASP A 28 17.11 -5.18 2.77
C ASP A 28 16.07 -5.56 3.85
N SER A 29 15.04 -6.33 3.46
CA SER A 29 14.13 -6.95 4.43
C SER A 29 14.69 -8.30 4.88
N SER A 30 15.30 -8.31 6.06
CA SER A 30 15.71 -9.54 6.76
C SER A 30 14.53 -10.24 7.46
N THR A 31 13.43 -9.52 7.69
CA THR A 31 12.27 -10.05 8.41
C THR A 31 11.32 -10.76 7.44
N PRO A 32 11.06 -12.07 7.62
CA PRO A 32 10.05 -12.78 6.86
C PRO A 32 8.64 -12.39 7.31
N VAL A 33 7.68 -12.50 6.40
CA VAL A 33 6.25 -12.37 6.62
C VAL A 33 5.68 -13.78 6.67
N LYS A 34 5.55 -14.33 7.89
CA LYS A 34 5.03 -15.68 8.14
C LYS A 34 3.60 -15.65 8.63
N HIS A 35 3.24 -14.58 9.33
CA HIS A 35 1.93 -14.34 9.88
C HIS A 35 1.35 -13.04 9.34
N LEU A 36 0.02 -12.90 9.39
CA LEU A 36 -0.66 -11.68 8.98
C LEU A 36 -0.17 -10.45 9.77
N SER A 37 0.19 -10.62 11.06
CA SER A 37 0.78 -9.57 11.89
C SER A 37 2.08 -9.00 11.32
N ASP A 38 2.89 -9.83 10.65
CA ASP A 38 4.14 -9.39 10.04
C ASP A 38 3.85 -8.51 8.82
N ALA A 39 2.83 -8.88 8.02
CA ALA A 39 2.36 -8.09 6.89
C ALA A 39 1.84 -6.72 7.35
N TYR A 40 1.06 -6.69 8.44
CA TYR A 40 0.65 -5.45 9.08
C TYR A 40 1.84 -4.57 9.46
N GLY A 41 2.85 -5.14 10.14
CA GLY A 41 4.04 -4.39 10.54
C GLY A 41 4.79 -3.77 9.37
N VAL A 42 4.91 -4.49 8.25
CA VAL A 42 5.53 -3.96 7.02
C VAL A 42 4.72 -2.80 6.44
N VAL A 43 3.39 -2.95 6.34
CA VAL A 43 2.52 -1.92 5.78
C VAL A 43 2.47 -0.67 6.67
N GLU A 44 2.32 -0.82 7.98
CA GLU A 44 2.31 0.30 8.92
C GLU A 44 3.64 1.07 8.91
N LEU A 45 4.77 0.37 8.83
CA LEU A 45 6.08 1.00 8.72
C LEU A 45 6.21 1.80 7.43
N ALA A 46 5.71 1.26 6.31
CA ALA A 46 5.72 1.96 5.03
C ALA A 46 4.80 3.19 5.03
N LEU A 47 3.59 3.07 5.58
CA LEU A 47 2.66 4.20 5.72
C LEU A 47 3.25 5.32 6.59
N ARG A 48 3.88 4.96 7.71
CA ARG A 48 4.58 5.93 8.56
C ARG A 48 5.70 6.64 7.82
N ALA A 49 6.48 5.93 7.00
CA ALA A 49 7.55 6.52 6.19
C ALA A 49 7.00 7.49 5.12
N LEU A 50 5.74 7.32 4.71
CA LEU A 50 5.03 8.21 3.79
C LEU A 50 4.21 9.30 4.51
N GLY A 51 4.31 9.41 5.83
CA GLY A 51 3.59 10.41 6.62
C GLY A 51 2.10 10.11 6.84
N VAL A 52 1.65 8.88 6.60
CA VAL A 52 0.27 8.44 6.83
C VAL A 52 0.15 7.84 8.24
N SER A 53 -0.70 8.42 9.07
CA SER A 53 -0.96 7.97 10.45
C SER A 53 -2.14 7.00 10.57
N THR A 54 -3.04 7.01 9.59
CA THR A 54 -4.24 6.17 9.58
C THR A 54 -3.87 4.70 9.43
N LYS A 55 -4.45 3.85 10.27
CA LYS A 55 -4.13 2.41 10.30
C LYS A 55 -4.71 1.69 9.06
N PRO A 56 -3.95 0.77 8.47
CA PRO A 56 -4.48 -0.08 7.41
C PRO A 56 -5.47 -1.10 8.00
N VAL A 57 -6.45 -1.49 7.20
CA VAL A 57 -7.41 -2.57 7.47
C VAL A 57 -7.14 -3.68 6.46
N PHE A 58 -6.77 -4.87 6.94
CA PHE A 58 -6.61 -6.04 6.10
C PHE A 58 -7.94 -6.46 5.48
N THR A 59 -7.91 -6.85 4.20
CA THR A 59 -9.08 -7.41 3.51
C THR A 59 -8.91 -8.87 3.18
N GLU A 60 -7.88 -9.20 2.41
CA GLU A 60 -7.64 -10.56 1.96
C GLU A 60 -6.16 -10.79 1.59
N ASN A 61 -5.77 -12.05 1.48
CA ASN A 61 -4.51 -12.44 0.89
C ASN A 61 -4.72 -13.57 -0.12
N GLU A 62 -3.91 -13.59 -1.16
CA GLU A 62 -3.95 -14.61 -2.21
C GLU A 62 -2.56 -15.10 -2.58
N ASN A 63 -2.43 -16.41 -2.83
CA ASN A 63 -1.23 -16.99 -3.40
C ASN A 63 -1.18 -16.68 -4.90
N ILE A 64 -0.02 -16.23 -5.38
CA ILE A 64 0.23 -16.00 -6.81
C ILE A 64 1.34 -16.96 -7.25
N GLY A 65 0.93 -18.12 -7.78
CA GLY A 65 1.84 -19.23 -8.02
C GLY A 65 2.41 -19.79 -6.70
N ASP A 66 3.58 -20.43 -6.78
CA ASP A 66 4.12 -21.20 -5.65
C ASP A 66 4.97 -20.37 -4.68
N SER A 67 5.51 -19.24 -5.15
CA SER A 67 6.50 -18.47 -4.39
C SER A 67 6.02 -17.09 -3.96
N TYR A 68 4.86 -16.62 -4.41
CA TYR A 68 4.39 -15.27 -4.10
C TYR A 68 3.10 -15.28 -3.30
N MET A 69 2.98 -14.34 -2.37
CA MET A 69 1.74 -14.02 -1.66
C MET A 69 1.47 -12.53 -1.82
N LEU A 70 0.22 -12.19 -2.13
CA LEU A 70 -0.26 -10.82 -2.16
C LEU A 70 -1.19 -10.59 -0.97
N TYR A 71 -0.87 -9.59 -0.14
CA TYR A 71 -1.71 -9.13 0.95
C TYR A 71 -2.35 -7.81 0.57
N LYS A 72 -3.66 -7.68 0.76
CA LYS A 72 -4.45 -6.50 0.43
C LYS A 72 -4.92 -5.81 1.71
N PHE A 73 -4.77 -4.50 1.72
CA PHE A 73 -5.21 -3.64 2.81
C PHE A 73 -5.88 -2.39 2.25
N HIS A 74 -6.72 -1.74 3.05
CA HIS A 74 -7.27 -0.42 2.77
C HIS A 74 -6.93 0.54 3.90
N VAL A 75 -6.76 1.82 3.58
CA VAL A 75 -6.76 2.90 4.56
C VAL A 75 -8.11 3.59 4.44
N ILE A 76 -8.87 3.60 5.53
CA ILE A 76 -10.23 4.15 5.59
C ILE A 76 -10.25 5.19 6.71
N GLU A 77 -10.77 6.37 6.41
CA GLU A 77 -10.95 7.46 7.38
C GLU A 77 -12.33 8.06 7.18
N GLU A 78 -13.11 8.20 8.27
CA GLU A 78 -14.49 8.72 8.22
C GLU A 78 -15.36 8.03 7.15
N ASP A 79 -15.27 6.69 7.06
CA ASP A 79 -15.94 5.85 6.06
C ASP A 79 -15.53 6.09 4.59
N VAL A 80 -14.52 6.92 4.34
CA VAL A 80 -13.95 7.17 3.02
C VAL A 80 -12.70 6.31 2.81
N SER A 81 -12.65 5.55 1.70
CA SER A 81 -11.42 4.86 1.31
C SER A 81 -10.40 5.87 0.80
N LEU A 82 -9.29 6.00 1.51
CA LEU A 82 -8.20 6.90 1.13
C LEU A 82 -7.22 6.22 0.18
N ALA A 83 -6.90 4.97 0.45
CA ALA A 83 -5.95 4.20 -0.34
C ALA A 83 -6.21 2.70 -0.27
N SER A 84 -5.84 1.99 -1.32
CA SER A 84 -5.68 0.53 -1.30
C SER A 84 -4.20 0.18 -1.37
N ILE A 85 -3.75 -0.77 -0.56
CA ILE A 85 -2.36 -1.15 -0.42
C ILE A 85 -2.21 -2.64 -0.74
N ARG A 86 -1.18 -2.95 -1.51
CA ARG A 86 -0.84 -4.30 -1.95
C ARG A 86 0.60 -4.59 -1.55
N LEU A 87 0.79 -5.47 -0.58
CA LEU A 87 2.10 -5.98 -0.20
C LEU A 87 2.35 -7.30 -0.92
N VAL A 88 3.41 -7.36 -1.71
CA VAL A 88 3.85 -8.59 -2.38
C VAL A 88 5.03 -9.17 -1.62
N THR A 89 4.93 -10.44 -1.27
CA THR A 89 6.04 -11.22 -0.74
C THR A 89 6.48 -12.27 -1.74
N ARG A 90 7.75 -12.67 -1.67
CA ARG A 90 8.33 -13.80 -2.40
C ARG A 90 9.10 -14.69 -1.43
N ASN A 91 8.73 -15.96 -1.31
CA ASN A 91 9.30 -16.89 -0.33
C ASN A 91 9.33 -16.26 1.07
N GLU A 92 8.15 -15.79 1.52
CA GLU A 92 7.96 -15.06 2.79
C GLU A 92 8.70 -13.71 2.90
N ARG A 93 9.49 -13.27 1.91
CA ARG A 93 10.19 -11.98 2.00
C ARG A 93 9.38 -10.87 1.34
N PRO A 94 9.12 -9.72 1.99
CA PRO A 94 8.45 -8.61 1.35
C PRO A 94 9.36 -8.01 0.28
N ILE A 95 8.85 -7.87 -0.94
CA ILE A 95 9.63 -7.39 -2.10
C ILE A 95 9.09 -6.10 -2.69
N ARG A 96 7.80 -5.84 -2.55
CA ARG A 96 7.14 -4.70 -3.18
C ARG A 96 5.89 -4.29 -2.43
N LEU A 97 5.62 -2.99 -2.41
CA LEU A 97 4.40 -2.39 -1.92
C LEU A 97 3.84 -1.49 -3.02
N VAL A 98 2.58 -1.67 -3.38
CA VAL A 98 1.87 -0.79 -4.30
C VAL A 98 0.71 -0.15 -3.56
N ILE A 99 0.68 1.18 -3.53
CA ILE A 99 -0.38 1.97 -2.92
C ILE A 99 -1.10 2.70 -4.05
N THR A 100 -2.42 2.51 -4.15
CA THR A 100 -3.28 3.27 -5.06
C THR A 100 -4.12 4.22 -4.22
N ILE A 101 -3.97 5.52 -4.45
CA ILE A 101 -4.67 6.58 -3.72
C ILE A 101 -5.97 6.88 -4.44
N ASP A 102 -7.06 7.01 -3.69
CA ASP A 102 -8.37 7.35 -4.24
C ASP A 102 -8.39 8.81 -4.74
N LYS A 103 -9.01 9.03 -5.89
CA LYS A 103 -9.12 10.36 -6.52
C LYS A 103 -9.94 11.33 -5.66
N LEU A 104 -10.94 10.84 -4.94
CA LEU A 104 -11.72 11.64 -4.00
C LEU A 104 -10.86 12.09 -2.83
N ALA A 105 -10.03 11.19 -2.28
CA ALA A 105 -9.09 11.52 -1.21
C ALA A 105 -8.10 12.62 -1.62
N MET A 106 -7.54 12.55 -2.83
CA MET A 106 -6.67 13.62 -3.35
C MET A 106 -7.38 14.96 -3.51
N SER A 107 -8.66 14.95 -3.90
CA SER A 107 -9.45 16.17 -4.07
C SER A 107 -9.74 16.85 -2.74
N MET A 108 -9.94 16.08 -1.67
CA MET A 108 -10.12 16.61 -0.31
C MET A 108 -8.83 17.19 0.28
N MET A 109 -7.67 16.63 -0.07
CA MET A 109 -6.37 17.16 0.34
C MET A 109 -6.02 18.49 -0.36
N GLY A 110 -6.40 18.66 -1.63
CA GLY A 110 -6.18 19.90 -2.38
C GLY A 110 -7.11 21.06 -2.04
N GLY A 111 -8.15 20.82 -1.23
CA GLY A 111 -9.14 21.82 -0.81
C GLY A 111 -8.80 22.55 0.51
N ARG A 112 -7.74 22.15 1.22
CA ARG A 112 -7.35 22.76 2.50
C ARG A 112 -6.43 23.98 2.38
N ASP A 113 -6.04 24.38 1.17
CA ASP A 113 -5.20 25.56 0.89
C ASP A 113 -5.95 26.69 0.14
N LYS A 114 -7.21 26.97 0.51
CA LYS A 114 -7.92 28.19 0.07
C LYS A 114 -8.65 28.88 1.20
#